data_AF-A0A8T4FQ40-F1
#
_entry.id   AF-A0A8T4FQ40-F1
#
_cell.length_a   1.000
_cell.length_b   1.000
_cell.length_c   1.000
_cell.angle_alpha   90.00
_cell.angle_beta   90.00
_cell.angle_gamma   90.00
#
_symmetry.space_group_name_H-M   'P 1'
#
loop_
_entity.id
_entity.type
_entity.pdbx_description
1 polymer ?
#
loop_
_entity_poly.entity_id
_entity_poly.type
_entity_poly.pdbx_seq_one_letter_code
_entity_poly.pdbx_strand_id
1 'polypeptide(L)'
;MSRAVDYVSEMEHGLVIAVGSGKQGKSCSLHSLIAMCWPGRPVYMLDPMEYDVSMFPGYRRVAEAREIPVGAVAVIEDVNRIFHSRGSSKNTDIQGWLSIISHRSNVVCLTTQNMADTDIAFVRSQDVVVMNKRMHEEDLMFERPEFKDSQATANFWIDRACALHPRTDRRAWCFFPRFRECVSIPKVPWWSYRNSHMLRDVSL
;
A
#
# COMPACT_ATOMS: atom_id res chain seq x y z
N MET A 1 12.73 0.26 -18.44
CA MET A 1 11.95 -0.37 -17.36
C MET A 1 12.45 0.17 -16.03
N SER A 2 11.59 0.29 -15.02
CA SER A 2 11.97 0.84 -13.70
C SER A 2 12.41 -0.30 -12.80
N ARG A 3 13.59 -0.17 -12.17
CA ARG A 3 14.12 -1.21 -11.25
C ARG A 3 13.16 -1.47 -10.10
N ALA A 4 12.44 -0.43 -9.64
CA ALA A 4 11.45 -0.59 -8.58
C ALA A 4 10.28 -1.48 -9.01
N VAL A 5 9.72 -1.25 -10.20
CA VAL A 5 8.59 -2.04 -10.71
C VAL A 5 9.03 -3.45 -11.07
N ASP A 6 10.21 -3.60 -11.67
CA ASP A 6 10.78 -4.91 -12.02
C ASP A 6 10.98 -5.74 -10.73
N TYR A 7 11.62 -5.17 -9.70
CA TYR A 7 11.78 -5.84 -8.41
C TYR A 7 10.45 -6.25 -7.80
N VAL A 8 9.47 -5.34 -7.75
CA VAL A 8 8.15 -5.64 -7.19
C VAL A 8 7.46 -6.77 -7.98
N SER A 9 7.58 -6.79 -9.31
CA SER A 9 6.99 -7.85 -10.14
C SER A 9 7.55 -9.24 -9.85
N GLU A 10 8.81 -9.32 -9.42
CA GLU A 10 9.51 -10.56 -9.10
C GLU A 10 9.35 -10.99 -7.63
N MET A 11 8.71 -10.17 -6.77
CA MET A 11 8.50 -10.51 -5.37
C MET A 11 7.60 -11.75 -5.22
N GLU A 12 8.19 -12.86 -4.76
CA GLU A 12 7.44 -14.05 -4.36
C GLU A 12 6.64 -13.80 -3.07
N HIS A 13 7.28 -13.14 -2.11
CA HIS A 13 6.72 -12.75 -0.83
C HIS A 13 7.29 -11.40 -0.38
N GLY A 14 6.67 -10.79 0.63
CA GLY A 14 7.13 -9.54 1.21
C GLY A 14 6.00 -8.52 1.34
N LEU A 15 6.34 -7.27 1.58
CA LEU A 15 5.39 -6.19 1.78
C LEU A 15 5.61 -5.05 0.80
N VAL A 16 4.49 -4.46 0.35
CA VAL A 16 4.48 -3.19 -0.34
C VAL A 16 3.63 -2.20 0.46
N ILE A 17 4.26 -1.14 0.96
CA ILE A 17 3.62 -0.11 1.79
C ILE A 17 3.44 1.15 0.96
N ALA A 18 2.20 1.51 0.63
CA ALA A 18 1.86 2.79 0.03
C ALA A 18 1.59 3.82 1.12
N VAL A 19 2.44 4.84 1.24
CA VAL A 19 2.36 5.86 2.30
C VAL A 19 2.26 7.28 1.73
N GLY A 20 1.59 8.18 2.44
CA GLY A 20 1.42 9.58 2.06
C GLY A 20 0.07 10.12 2.49
N SER A 21 -0.17 11.42 2.31
CA SER A 21 -1.38 12.04 2.84
C SER A 21 -2.68 11.59 2.17
N GLY A 22 -3.81 11.96 2.79
CA GLY A 22 -5.13 11.80 2.21
C GLY A 22 -5.22 12.37 0.79
N LYS A 23 -5.98 11.68 -0.09
CA LYS A 23 -6.25 12.10 -1.49
C LYS A 23 -5.03 12.19 -2.42
N GLN A 24 -3.86 11.69 -2.01
CA GLN A 24 -2.63 11.68 -2.83
C GLN A 24 -2.49 10.45 -3.77
N GLY A 25 -3.56 9.65 -3.94
CA GLY A 25 -3.59 8.55 -4.90
C GLY A 25 -2.93 7.23 -4.46
N LYS A 26 -2.76 7.00 -3.15
CA LYS A 26 -2.16 5.77 -2.58
C LYS A 26 -2.84 4.50 -3.09
N SER A 27 -4.12 4.33 -2.76
CA SER A 27 -4.92 3.15 -3.10
C SER A 27 -4.93 2.91 -4.61
N CYS A 28 -5.21 3.96 -5.40
CA CYS A 28 -5.18 3.88 -6.85
C CYS A 28 -3.83 3.38 -7.40
N SER A 29 -2.72 3.91 -6.89
CA SER A 29 -1.38 3.51 -7.33
C SER A 29 -1.05 2.09 -6.88
N LEU A 30 -1.45 1.70 -5.67
CA LEU A 30 -1.19 0.36 -5.14
C LEU A 30 -1.95 -0.70 -5.94
N HIS A 31 -3.24 -0.51 -6.16
CA HIS A 31 -4.04 -1.41 -6.99
C HIS A 31 -3.56 -1.46 -8.44
N SER A 32 -3.08 -0.33 -8.98
CA SER A 32 -2.50 -0.31 -10.33
C SER A 32 -1.17 -1.06 -10.40
N LEU A 33 -0.33 -0.92 -9.38
CA LEU A 33 0.91 -1.68 -9.24
C LEU A 33 0.62 -3.18 -9.14
N ILE A 34 -0.38 -3.59 -8.34
CA ILE A 34 -0.80 -5.00 -8.22
C ILE A 34 -1.22 -5.56 -9.59
N ALA A 35 -2.06 -4.84 -10.33
CA ALA A 35 -2.53 -5.27 -11.64
C ALA A 35 -1.40 -5.39 -12.68
N MET A 36 -0.37 -4.54 -12.57
CA MET A 36 0.81 -4.59 -13.44
C MET A 36 1.76 -5.73 -13.06
N CYS A 37 2.03 -5.91 -11.76
CA CYS A 37 3.08 -6.78 -11.26
C CYS A 37 2.62 -8.24 -11.10
N TRP A 38 1.34 -8.48 -10.80
CA TRP A 38 0.85 -9.82 -10.49
C TRP A 38 -0.52 -10.15 -11.12
N PRO A 39 -0.67 -10.06 -12.46
CA PRO A 39 -1.95 -10.31 -13.13
C PRO A 39 -2.50 -11.75 -12.93
N GLY A 40 -1.63 -12.71 -12.57
CA GLY A 40 -2.01 -14.10 -12.34
C GLY A 40 -2.20 -14.51 -10.87
N ARG A 41 -1.90 -13.63 -9.90
CA ARG A 41 -2.04 -13.97 -8.48
C ARG A 41 -3.44 -13.61 -7.99
N PRO A 42 -4.09 -14.47 -7.20
CA PRO A 42 -5.38 -14.13 -6.62
C PRO A 42 -5.21 -13.01 -5.60
N VAL A 43 -6.09 -12.01 -5.66
CA VAL A 43 -6.02 -10.82 -4.80
C VAL A 43 -7.15 -10.83 -3.78
N TYR A 44 -6.79 -10.64 -2.53
CA TYR A 44 -7.70 -10.68 -1.39
C TYR A 44 -7.62 -9.38 -0.58
N MET A 45 -8.73 -8.68 -0.44
CA MET A 45 -8.89 -7.58 0.50
C MET A 45 -9.10 -8.16 1.91
N LEU A 46 -8.18 -7.86 2.82
CA LEU A 46 -8.33 -8.18 4.24
C LEU A 46 -9.03 -7.00 4.93
N ASP A 47 -10.29 -7.20 5.29
CA ASP A 47 -11.10 -6.19 5.96
C ASP A 47 -12.24 -6.85 6.74
N PRO A 48 -12.36 -6.63 8.06
CA PRO A 48 -13.46 -7.17 8.84
C PRO A 48 -14.81 -6.57 8.45
N MET A 49 -14.85 -5.37 7.86
CA MET A 49 -16.09 -4.72 7.44
C MET A 49 -16.63 -5.31 6.14
N GLU A 50 -17.96 -5.39 6.01
CA GLU A 50 -18.61 -5.83 4.77
C GLU A 50 -18.86 -4.66 3.83
N TYR A 51 -18.39 -4.79 2.59
CA TYR A 51 -18.65 -3.84 1.49
C TYR A 51 -18.65 -4.60 0.16
N ASP A 52 -19.15 -3.94 -0.88
CA ASP A 52 -19.20 -4.53 -2.22
C ASP A 52 -17.80 -4.60 -2.86
N VAL A 53 -17.11 -5.71 -2.64
CA VAL A 53 -15.78 -5.96 -3.24
C VAL A 53 -15.82 -6.06 -4.77
N SER A 54 -16.99 -6.25 -5.41
CA SER A 54 -17.10 -6.34 -6.87
C SER A 54 -16.65 -5.07 -7.60
N MET A 55 -16.56 -3.93 -6.87
CA MET A 55 -15.96 -2.71 -7.42
C MET A 55 -14.47 -2.89 -7.76
N PHE A 56 -13.80 -3.90 -7.21
CA PHE A 56 -12.43 -4.32 -7.52
C PHE A 56 -12.49 -5.64 -8.34
N PRO A 57 -12.36 -5.57 -9.68
CA PRO A 57 -12.55 -6.75 -10.52
C PRO A 57 -11.57 -7.88 -10.19
N GLY A 58 -12.11 -9.08 -9.89
CA GLY A 58 -11.33 -10.27 -9.57
C GLY A 58 -10.85 -10.37 -8.11
N TYR A 59 -11.14 -9.37 -7.28
CA TYR A 59 -10.77 -9.39 -5.86
C TYR A 59 -11.79 -10.19 -5.06
N ARG A 60 -11.33 -10.78 -3.96
CA ARG A 60 -12.18 -11.38 -2.93
C ARG A 60 -11.96 -10.63 -1.61
N ARG A 61 -12.97 -10.57 -0.75
CA ARG A 61 -12.82 -10.05 0.62
C ARG A 61 -12.71 -11.22 1.59
N VAL A 62 -11.85 -11.10 2.59
CA VAL A 62 -11.80 -11.96 3.77
C VAL A 62 -11.77 -11.10 5.04
N ALA A 63 -12.30 -11.63 6.14
CA ALA A 63 -12.31 -10.92 7.41
C ALA A 63 -11.00 -11.12 8.18
N GLU A 64 -10.35 -12.27 7.98
CA GLU A 64 -9.19 -12.68 8.77
C GLU A 64 -7.99 -13.09 7.91
N ALA A 65 -6.78 -12.80 8.42
CA ALA A 65 -5.52 -13.08 7.73
C ALA A 65 -5.31 -14.58 7.42
N ARG A 66 -5.85 -15.47 8.24
CA ARG A 66 -5.74 -16.94 8.04
C ARG A 66 -6.46 -17.42 6.77
N GLU A 67 -7.47 -16.69 6.30
CA GLU A 67 -8.28 -17.03 5.14
C GLU A 67 -7.57 -16.70 3.80
N ILE A 68 -6.50 -15.90 3.84
CA ILE A 68 -5.69 -15.60 2.66
C ILE A 68 -5.01 -16.91 2.21
N PRO A 69 -5.19 -17.37 0.96
CA PRO A 69 -4.56 -18.60 0.48
C PRO A 69 -3.06 -18.41 0.21
N VAL A 70 -2.36 -19.52 -0.06
CA VAL A 70 -0.95 -19.54 -0.49
C VAL A 70 -0.83 -18.92 -1.89
N GLY A 71 0.25 -18.18 -2.14
CA GLY A 71 0.51 -17.56 -3.45
C GLY A 71 -0.27 -16.27 -3.70
N ALA A 72 -1.03 -15.76 -2.73
CA ALA A 72 -1.95 -14.65 -2.91
C ALA A 72 -1.29 -13.28 -2.68
N VAL A 73 -1.94 -12.24 -3.21
CA VAL A 73 -1.70 -10.85 -2.81
C VAL A 73 -2.78 -10.46 -1.80
N ALA A 74 -2.38 -10.17 -0.56
CA ALA A 74 -3.29 -9.62 0.45
C ALA A 74 -3.24 -8.09 0.41
N VAL A 75 -4.39 -7.43 0.42
CA VAL A 75 -4.50 -5.97 0.39
C VAL A 75 -5.18 -5.48 1.67
N ILE A 76 -4.55 -4.52 2.35
CA ILE A 76 -5.08 -3.88 3.56
C ILE A 76 -5.19 -2.38 3.28
N GLU A 77 -6.41 -1.89 3.06
CA GLU A 77 -6.66 -0.46 2.87
C GLU A 77 -6.84 0.26 4.21
N ASP A 78 -6.05 1.31 4.39
CA ASP A 78 -5.90 2.08 5.62
C ASP A 78 -5.60 1.17 6.82
N VAL A 79 -4.37 0.64 6.84
CA VAL A 79 -3.92 -0.40 7.80
C VAL A 79 -4.25 -0.05 9.25
N ASN A 80 -4.20 1.23 9.61
CA ASN A 80 -4.41 1.69 10.99
C ASN A 80 -5.85 1.50 11.45
N ARG A 81 -6.83 1.43 10.53
CA ARG A 81 -8.23 1.13 10.85
C ARG A 81 -8.41 -0.31 11.33
N ILE A 82 -7.59 -1.23 10.81
CA ILE A 82 -7.69 -2.67 11.11
C ILE A 82 -6.70 -3.04 12.22
N PHE A 83 -5.47 -2.54 12.12
CA PHE A 83 -4.37 -2.82 13.03
C PHE A 83 -3.87 -1.51 13.68
N HIS A 84 -4.47 -1.15 14.80
CA HIS A 84 -4.08 0.05 15.56
C HIS A 84 -2.75 -0.17 16.29
N SER A 85 -1.83 0.80 16.24
CA SER A 85 -0.55 0.72 16.95
C SER A 85 -0.63 0.83 18.48
N ARG A 86 -1.78 1.27 19.04
CA ARG A 86 -1.92 1.63 20.46
C ARG A 86 -3.13 1.00 21.18
N GLY A 87 -3.42 -0.28 20.93
CA GLY A 87 -4.34 -1.08 21.75
C GLY A 87 -3.58 -1.96 22.75
N SER A 88 -4.06 -2.05 24.00
CA SER A 88 -3.42 -2.79 25.12
C SER A 88 -3.28 -4.30 24.92
N SER A 89 -3.90 -4.87 23.89
CA SER A 89 -3.61 -6.22 23.41
C SER A 89 -2.76 -6.12 22.14
N LYS A 90 -1.48 -6.45 22.23
CA LYS A 90 -0.69 -6.77 21.02
C LYS A 90 -1.49 -7.81 20.24
N ASN A 91 -1.97 -7.45 19.05
CA ASN A 91 -2.62 -8.42 18.18
C ASN A 91 -1.53 -9.38 17.70
N THR A 92 -1.31 -10.48 18.44
CA THR A 92 -0.29 -11.48 18.12
C THR A 92 -0.51 -12.11 16.75
N ASP A 93 -1.74 -12.03 16.24
CA ASP A 93 -2.14 -12.69 15.01
C ASP A 93 -1.52 -12.01 13.79
N ILE A 94 -1.32 -10.68 13.81
CA ILE A 94 -0.61 -10.00 12.71
C ILE A 94 0.86 -10.40 12.68
N GLN A 95 1.52 -10.46 13.83
CA GLN A 95 2.94 -10.83 13.91
C GLN A 95 3.14 -12.29 13.51
N GLY A 96 2.26 -13.18 13.98
CA GLY A 96 2.26 -14.58 13.60
C GLY A 96 1.96 -14.80 12.12
N TRP A 97 1.09 -13.99 11.52
CA TRP A 97 0.83 -14.07 10.08
C TRP A 97 1.99 -13.53 9.25
N LEU A 98 2.53 -12.36 9.59
CA LEU A 98 3.66 -11.75 8.90
C LEU A 98 4.93 -12.62 8.98
N SER A 99 5.09 -13.44 10.02
CA SER A 99 6.23 -14.35 10.12
C SER A 99 6.16 -15.56 9.18
N ILE A 100 4.96 -15.88 8.65
CA ILE A 100 4.75 -17.04 7.76
C ILE A 100 4.50 -16.67 6.30
N ILE A 101 4.48 -15.38 5.92
CA ILE A 101 4.17 -14.98 4.53
C ILE A 101 5.18 -15.50 3.52
N SER A 102 6.45 -15.67 3.90
CA SER A 102 7.49 -16.26 3.05
C SER A 102 7.23 -17.73 2.79
N HIS A 103 6.84 -18.50 3.81
CA HIS A 103 6.43 -19.90 3.68
C HIS A 103 5.15 -20.10 2.86
N ARG A 104 4.30 -19.06 2.78
CA ARG A 104 3.05 -19.08 2.02
C ARG A 104 3.17 -18.41 0.65
N SER A 105 4.37 -17.95 0.27
CA SER A 105 4.61 -17.17 -0.95
C SER A 105 3.56 -16.07 -1.10
N ASN A 106 3.32 -15.28 -0.04
CA ASN A 106 2.30 -14.23 0.00
C ASN A 106 2.94 -12.85 -0.03
N VAL A 107 2.39 -11.95 -0.84
CA VAL A 107 2.73 -10.52 -0.83
C VAL A 107 1.62 -9.76 -0.11
N VAL A 108 1.99 -8.90 0.82
CA VAL A 108 1.04 -8.06 1.57
C VAL A 108 1.21 -6.61 1.14
N CYS A 109 0.19 -6.08 0.51
CA CYS A 109 0.10 -4.70 0.06
C CYS A 109 -0.76 -3.92 1.05
N LEU A 110 -0.29 -2.78 1.54
CA LEU A 110 -1.09 -1.96 2.45
C LEU A 110 -0.99 -0.48 2.12
N THR A 111 -2.06 0.25 2.41
CA THR A 111 -2.05 1.72 2.40
C THR A 111 -2.03 2.25 3.83
N THR A 112 -1.30 3.33 4.04
CA THR A 112 -1.28 4.06 5.31
C THR A 112 -1.13 5.55 5.06
N GLN A 113 -1.62 6.39 5.97
CA GLN A 113 -1.48 7.84 5.86
C GLN A 113 -0.10 8.32 6.34
N ASN A 114 0.45 7.63 7.33
CA ASN A 114 1.75 7.92 7.92
C ASN A 114 2.34 6.61 8.48
N MET A 115 3.67 6.56 8.61
CA MET A 115 4.33 5.43 9.26
C MET A 115 4.27 5.53 10.79
N ALA A 116 4.01 6.72 11.35
CA ALA A 116 3.90 6.98 12.77
C ALA A 116 2.87 6.08 13.49
N ASP A 117 1.70 5.90 12.88
CA ASP A 117 0.59 5.14 13.42
C ASP A 117 0.61 3.66 12.99
N THR A 118 1.47 3.30 12.04
CA THR A 118 1.59 1.94 11.50
C THR A 118 2.38 1.04 12.45
N ASP A 119 1.91 -0.18 12.72
CA ASP A 119 2.65 -1.13 13.57
C ASP A 119 4.04 -1.43 12.97
N ILE A 120 5.08 -1.34 13.81
CA ILE A 120 6.47 -1.58 13.41
C ILE A 120 6.71 -3.00 12.87
N ALA A 121 5.85 -3.96 13.23
CA ALA A 121 5.89 -5.34 12.72
C ALA A 121 5.82 -5.39 11.19
N PHE A 122 5.05 -4.50 10.54
CA PHE A 122 5.00 -4.43 9.08
C PHE A 122 6.35 -4.02 8.49
N VAL A 123 7.09 -3.12 9.14
CA VAL A 123 8.37 -2.62 8.62
C VAL A 123 9.54 -3.56 8.95
N ARG A 124 9.44 -4.34 10.04
CA ARG A 124 10.48 -5.32 10.42
C ARG A 124 10.42 -6.63 9.64
N SER A 125 9.47 -6.77 8.71
CA SER A 125 9.36 -7.96 7.87
C SER A 125 10.55 -8.14 6.93
N GLN A 126 10.75 -9.36 6.43
CA GLN A 126 11.95 -9.81 5.72
C GLN A 126 12.21 -9.10 4.39
N ASP A 127 11.18 -8.62 3.70
CA ASP A 127 11.31 -7.78 2.51
C ASP A 127 10.20 -6.74 2.45
N VAL A 128 10.55 -5.46 2.56
CA VAL A 128 9.60 -4.34 2.58
C VAL A 128 9.99 -3.32 1.53
N VAL A 129 9.07 -3.05 0.60
CA VAL A 129 9.17 -1.99 -0.39
C VAL A 129 8.20 -0.88 -0.01
N VAL A 130 8.73 0.31 0.27
CA VAL A 130 7.90 1.50 0.52
C VAL A 130 7.70 2.26 -0.78
N MET A 131 6.44 2.51 -1.11
CA MET A 131 5.98 3.34 -2.22
C MET A 131 5.45 4.66 -1.64
N ASN A 132 6.29 5.67 -1.60
CA ASN A 132 5.93 6.98 -1.10
C ASN A 132 5.10 7.73 -2.15
N LYS A 133 3.94 8.20 -1.73
CA LYS A 133 3.16 9.26 -2.35
C LYS A 133 3.54 10.57 -1.69
N ARG A 134 3.08 11.68 -2.26
CA ARG A 134 3.26 12.98 -1.63
C ARG A 134 2.65 12.98 -0.22
N MET A 135 3.30 13.67 0.70
CA MET A 135 2.80 13.99 2.03
C MET A 135 2.74 15.51 2.22
N HIS A 136 1.71 16.02 2.89
CA HIS A 136 1.61 17.41 3.29
C HIS A 136 2.67 17.74 4.35
N GLU A 137 3.05 19.02 4.45
CA GLU A 137 4.10 19.44 5.38
C GLU A 137 3.68 19.24 6.83
N GLU A 138 2.40 19.44 7.13
CA GLU A 138 1.81 19.21 8.44
C GLU A 138 1.87 17.74 8.83
N ASP A 139 1.54 16.83 7.91
CA ASP A 139 1.60 15.37 8.15
C ASP A 139 3.05 14.90 8.35
N LEU A 140 4.00 15.47 7.60
CA LEU A 140 5.44 15.23 7.73
C LEU A 140 5.97 15.58 9.12
N MET A 141 5.36 16.53 9.82
CA MET A 141 5.78 16.92 11.17
C MET A 141 5.46 15.85 12.21
N PHE A 142 4.41 15.06 11.99
CA PHE A 142 3.99 13.96 12.86
C PHE A 142 4.53 12.60 12.43
N GLU A 143 5.28 12.56 11.33
CA GLU A 143 5.89 11.33 10.85
C GLU A 143 7.00 10.84 11.79
N ARG A 144 7.20 9.52 11.82
CA ARG A 144 8.31 8.89 12.54
C ARG A 144 9.66 9.42 12.05
N PRO A 145 10.60 9.76 12.95
CA PRO A 145 11.89 10.33 12.57
C PRO A 145 12.63 9.54 11.48
N GLU A 146 12.59 8.21 11.57
CA GLU A 146 13.27 7.32 10.62
C GLU A 146 12.67 7.32 9.19
N PHE A 147 11.42 7.77 9.03
CA PHE A 147 10.76 7.87 7.71
C PHE A 147 10.66 9.30 7.18
N LYS A 148 10.88 10.31 8.04
CA LYS A 148 10.70 11.72 7.70
C LYS A 148 11.57 12.18 6.53
N ASP A 149 12.86 11.85 6.56
CA ASP A 149 13.81 12.23 5.49
C ASP A 149 13.47 11.56 4.15
N SER A 150 13.07 10.29 4.21
CA SER A 150 12.64 9.52 3.04
C SER A 150 11.39 10.14 2.40
N GLN A 151 10.44 10.56 3.23
CA GLN A 151 9.19 11.18 2.78
C GLN A 151 9.39 12.61 2.27
N ALA A 152 10.29 13.39 2.87
CA ALA A 152 10.69 14.69 2.34
C ALA A 152 11.38 14.56 0.98
N THR A 153 12.27 13.57 0.84
CA THR A 153 12.92 13.23 -0.43
C THR A 153 11.89 12.82 -1.49
N ALA A 154 10.89 12.02 -1.11
CA ALA A 154 9.79 11.64 -1.99
C ALA A 154 9.02 12.85 -2.52
N ASN A 155 8.66 13.81 -1.65
CA ASN A 155 8.00 15.05 -2.06
C ASN A 155 8.81 15.82 -3.11
N PHE A 156 10.11 16.01 -2.86
CA PHE A 156 11.00 16.69 -3.81
C PHE A 156 11.02 16.02 -5.18
N TRP A 157 11.19 14.70 -5.22
CA TRP A 157 11.26 13.97 -6.50
C TRP A 157 9.92 13.92 -7.24
N ILE A 158 8.82 13.78 -6.51
CA ILE A 158 7.47 13.81 -7.10
C ILE A 158 7.20 15.19 -7.70
N ASP A 159 7.55 16.27 -7.01
CA ASP A 159 7.34 17.64 -7.49
C ASP A 159 8.22 17.94 -8.71
N ARG A 160 9.47 17.47 -8.69
CA ARG A 160 10.36 17.52 -9.86
C ARG A 160 9.80 16.74 -11.04
N ALA A 161 9.27 15.54 -10.83
CA ALA A 161 8.68 14.72 -11.89
C ALA A 161 7.43 15.38 -12.48
N CYS A 162 6.59 16.00 -11.65
CA CYS A 162 5.43 16.76 -12.11
C CYS A 162 5.83 17.97 -12.97
N ALA A 163 6.88 18.69 -12.60
CA ALA A 163 7.39 19.81 -13.37
C ALA A 163 7.95 19.37 -14.74
N LEU A 164 8.65 18.23 -14.79
CA LEU A 164 9.20 17.66 -16.02
C LEU A 164 8.14 17.02 -16.93
N HIS A 165 7.03 16.54 -16.35
CA HIS A 165 5.97 15.82 -17.05
C HIS A 165 4.57 16.36 -16.68
N PRO A 166 4.23 17.60 -17.08
CA PRO A 166 3.02 18.30 -16.63
C PRO A 166 1.70 17.68 -17.13
N ARG A 167 1.76 16.79 -18.12
CA ARG A 167 0.59 16.07 -18.65
C ARG A 167 0.21 14.83 -17.83
N THR A 168 1.10 14.36 -16.95
CA THR A 168 0.84 13.20 -16.09
C THR A 168 0.20 13.67 -14.79
N ASP A 169 -0.92 13.04 -14.39
CA ASP A 169 -1.58 13.36 -13.11
C ASP A 169 -0.58 13.17 -11.96
N ARG A 170 -0.46 14.17 -11.08
CA ARG A 170 0.41 14.13 -9.90
C ARG A 170 0.24 12.85 -9.08
N ARG A 171 -1.01 12.38 -8.96
CA ARG A 171 -1.38 11.19 -8.18
C ARG A 171 -0.88 9.89 -8.80
N ALA A 172 -0.37 9.88 -10.03
CA ALA A 172 0.28 8.72 -10.62
C ALA A 172 1.74 8.55 -10.14
N TRP A 173 2.40 9.64 -9.72
CA TRP A 173 3.81 9.60 -9.34
C TRP A 173 4.04 8.96 -7.98
N CYS A 174 4.91 7.97 -7.95
CA CYS A 174 5.32 7.22 -6.78
C CYS A 174 6.83 7.29 -6.65
N PHE A 175 7.34 7.58 -5.46
CA PHE A 175 8.77 7.48 -5.18
C PHE A 175 9.06 6.20 -4.40
N PHE A 176 10.09 5.47 -4.83
CA PHE A 176 10.52 4.24 -4.16
C PHE A 176 11.92 4.46 -3.56
N PRO A 177 12.03 4.73 -2.24
CA PRO A 177 13.30 5.11 -1.61
C PRO A 177 14.41 4.07 -1.77
N ARG A 178 14.07 2.78 -1.68
CA ARG A 178 15.01 1.66 -1.84
C ARG A 178 15.76 1.70 -3.18
N PHE A 179 15.08 2.17 -4.23
CA PHE A 179 15.62 2.23 -5.59
C PHE A 179 16.06 3.63 -6.00
N ARG A 180 15.71 4.65 -5.20
CA ARG A 180 15.86 6.09 -5.50
C ARG A 180 15.23 6.45 -6.84
N GLU A 181 14.04 5.90 -7.11
CA GLU A 181 13.32 6.08 -8.37
C GLU A 181 11.97 6.75 -8.15
N CYS A 182 11.64 7.71 -9.02
CA CYS A 182 10.28 8.25 -9.13
C CYS A 182 9.65 7.68 -10.40
N VAL A 183 8.53 6.98 -10.24
CA VAL A 183 7.88 6.21 -11.29
C VAL A 183 6.42 6.64 -11.36
N SER A 184 5.93 6.91 -12.56
CA SER A 184 4.50 7.11 -12.79
C SER A 184 3.83 5.75 -12.93
N ILE A 185 2.99 5.38 -11.96
CA ILE A 185 2.15 4.18 -12.04
C ILE A 185 0.81 4.58 -12.68
N PRO A 186 0.51 4.13 -13.91
CA PRO A 186 -0.70 4.52 -14.61
C PRO A 186 -1.93 3.95 -13.90
N LYS A 187 -3.00 4.75 -13.83
CA LYS A 187 -4.28 4.32 -13.25
C LYS A 187 -4.88 3.17 -14.06
N VAL A 188 -5.26 2.09 -13.38
CA VAL A 188 -6.02 0.99 -13.99
C VAL A 188 -7.39 1.45 -14.53
N PRO A 189 -7.86 0.92 -15.68
CA PRO A 189 -9.07 1.43 -16.35
C PRO A 189 -10.35 1.35 -15.51
N TRP A 190 -10.46 0.35 -14.65
CA TRP A 190 -11.63 0.15 -13.79
C TRP A 190 -11.63 1.05 -12.55
N TRP A 191 -10.53 1.76 -12.25
CA TRP A 191 -10.47 2.64 -11.08
C TRP A 191 -11.39 3.85 -11.24
N SER A 192 -12.32 3.98 -10.31
CA SER A 192 -13.35 5.01 -10.32
C SER A 192 -13.52 5.69 -8.96
N TYR A 193 -14.44 6.66 -8.89
CA TYR A 193 -14.85 7.29 -7.65
C TYR A 193 -15.35 6.27 -6.61
N ARG A 194 -16.01 5.20 -7.07
CA ARG A 194 -16.56 4.14 -6.22
C ARG A 194 -15.45 3.44 -5.42
N ASN A 195 -14.35 3.07 -6.07
CA ASN A 195 -13.19 2.44 -5.42
C ASN A 195 -12.58 3.35 -4.35
N SER A 196 -12.47 4.63 -4.64
CA SER A 196 -11.91 5.62 -3.70
C SER A 196 -12.82 5.90 -2.49
N HIS A 197 -14.06 5.41 -2.51
CA HIS A 197 -15.07 5.61 -1.47
C HIS A 197 -15.71 4.27 -1.07
N MET A 198 -14.92 3.18 -1.06
CA MET A 198 -15.43 1.82 -0.84
C MET A 198 -16.17 1.63 0.50
N LEU A 199 -15.85 2.46 1.51
CA LEU A 199 -16.46 2.41 2.84
C LEU A 199 -17.58 3.46 3.06
N ARG A 200 -17.97 4.21 2.02
CA ARG A 200 -18.91 5.34 2.16
C ARG A 200 -20.27 4.92 2.72
N ASP A 201 -20.74 3.76 2.30
CA ASP A 201 -22.09 3.25 2.62
C ASP A 201 -22.05 2.11 3.64
N VAL A 202 -20.90 1.89 4.31
CA VAL A 202 -20.73 0.85 5.33
C VAL A 202 -21.19 1.38 6.69
N SER A 203 -22.03 0.62 7.39
CA SER A 203 -22.43 0.93 8.77
C SER A 203 -21.30 0.65 9.77
N LEU A 204 -21.04 1.61 10.67
CA LEU A 204 -20.10 1.49 11.78
C LEU A 204 -20.71 0.76 12.97
#